data_AF-A0AAV2NI80-F1
#
_entry.id   AF-A0AAV2NI80-F1
#
_cell.length_a   1.000
_cell.length_b   1.000
_cell.length_c   1.000
_cell.angle_alpha   90.00
_cell.angle_beta   90.00
_cell.angle_gamma   90.00
#
_symmetry.space_group_name_H-M   'P 1'
#
loop_
_entity.id
_entity.type
_entity.pdbx_description
1 polymer ?
#
loop_
_entity_poly.entity_id
_entity_poly.type
_entity_poly.pdbx_seq_one_letter_code
_entity_poly.pdbx_strand_id
1 'polypeptide(L)'
;MLSRIMRGVLTRGVPVLLKQPPRKIADPSLGRTSNAVHTSGFRHKDDKKNDKPSALMLQAFANVESKEKETYLDILRQYKSNNDLRRGHVEFIQVALTYMDDFGVNRDLAVYKVLLDVLPKGKFIPNNIFQTMIMHYPKQQHVAIDLLCKMEKNCVMPDVEMQDMLLNIFGTHGAPLKKFWRMMYWMPKFANLNPWPCARPAPKDPRVLARLAMSKVSSVDVQTKITEFETKDIQDSIEDTWIVSAMSSLQERLLQTQSPSSPIFVEGPFTVWIADQCIDYFVLRGEVRKKKEYEDIDDVSDIKIPFWDKKEIIPAPTVHEQDDGTYFAMCATGTSTKDSLLSWIRCLQKQNPILNVIPVVFKVSSFTKEQQYIETEENKNEMVHTKD
;
A
#
# COMPACT_ATOMS: atom_id res chain seq x y z
N MET A 1 22.41 17.33 -36.09
CA MET A 1 22.54 16.16 -36.98
C MET A 1 23.55 15.20 -36.39
N LEU A 2 23.11 14.14 -35.69
CA LEU A 2 23.85 12.88 -35.40
C LEU A 2 23.01 12.05 -34.40
N SER A 3 21.84 11.56 -34.84
CA SER A 3 20.97 10.69 -34.02
C SER A 3 20.34 9.56 -34.83
N ARG A 4 21.03 9.06 -35.88
CA ARG A 4 20.43 8.11 -36.84
C ARG A 4 21.24 6.86 -37.21
N ILE A 5 22.33 6.50 -36.52
CA ILE A 5 23.21 5.39 -36.97
C ILE A 5 23.46 4.28 -35.93
N MET A 6 22.66 4.15 -34.87
CA MET A 6 22.82 3.06 -33.88
C MET A 6 21.52 2.29 -33.59
N ARG A 7 20.71 2.01 -34.63
CA ARG A 7 19.50 1.15 -34.53
C ARG A 7 19.38 0.21 -35.73
N GLY A 8 20.30 -0.74 -35.84
CA GLY A 8 20.30 -1.64 -36.99
C GLY A 8 21.11 -2.93 -36.84
N VAL A 9 21.02 -3.67 -35.73
CA VAL A 9 21.55 -5.06 -35.69
C VAL A 9 20.77 -6.04 -34.76
N LEU A 10 19.56 -5.75 -34.27
CA LEU A 10 18.88 -6.66 -33.31
C LEU A 10 17.41 -7.01 -33.62
N THR A 11 17.06 -7.14 -34.89
CA THR A 11 15.74 -7.68 -35.27
C THR A 11 15.85 -8.60 -36.49
N ARG A 12 16.29 -9.84 -36.26
CA ARG A 12 16.08 -10.96 -37.19
C ARG A 12 15.81 -12.23 -36.37
N GLY A 13 14.56 -12.65 -36.35
CA GLY A 13 14.15 -13.97 -35.83
C GLY A 13 13.05 -13.94 -34.78
N VAL A 14 11.80 -13.68 -35.17
CA VAL A 14 10.62 -14.12 -34.42
C VAL A 14 9.67 -14.77 -35.42
N PRO A 15 9.34 -16.08 -35.30
CA PRO A 15 8.37 -16.69 -36.19
C PRO A 15 6.94 -16.31 -35.80
N VAL A 16 6.12 -16.25 -36.83
CA VAL A 16 4.71 -15.88 -36.90
C VAL A 16 3.84 -16.85 -36.10
N LEU A 17 3.51 -16.52 -34.85
CA LEU A 17 2.58 -17.31 -34.02
C LEU A 17 1.75 -16.44 -33.06
N LEU A 18 1.31 -15.27 -33.53
CA LEU A 18 0.51 -14.31 -32.75
C LEU A 18 -0.71 -13.76 -33.50
N LYS A 19 -1.41 -14.62 -34.25
CA LYS A 19 -2.75 -14.31 -34.77
C LYS A 19 -3.67 -15.54 -34.73
N GLN A 20 -4.14 -15.90 -33.54
CA GLN A 20 -5.38 -16.66 -33.38
C GLN A 20 -6.18 -16.11 -32.18
N PRO A 21 -7.52 -15.98 -32.28
CA PRO A 21 -8.36 -15.52 -31.18
C PRO A 21 -8.47 -16.57 -30.07
N PRO A 22 -8.75 -16.18 -28.81
CA PRO A 22 -8.67 -17.09 -27.68
C PRO A 22 -9.82 -18.10 -27.71
N ARG A 23 -9.48 -19.40 -27.80
CA ARG A 23 -10.42 -20.49 -27.51
C ARG A 23 -10.72 -20.50 -26.02
N LYS A 24 -12.01 -20.49 -25.66
CA LYS A 24 -12.49 -20.74 -24.28
C LYS A 24 -12.04 -22.14 -23.85
N ILE A 25 -11.17 -22.21 -22.85
CA ILE A 25 -10.78 -23.45 -22.19
C ILE A 25 -11.52 -23.47 -20.85
N ALA A 26 -12.30 -24.53 -20.64
CA ALA A 26 -13.02 -24.80 -19.41
C ALA A 26 -12.04 -25.12 -18.26
N ASP A 27 -12.39 -24.64 -17.06
CA ASP A 27 -11.61 -24.74 -15.83
C ASP A 27 -11.23 -26.17 -15.45
N PRO A 28 -10.02 -26.34 -14.88
CA PRO A 28 -9.88 -27.16 -13.70
C PRO A 28 -9.34 -26.33 -12.54
N SER A 29 -10.05 -26.45 -11.43
CA SER A 29 -9.74 -25.96 -10.10
C SER A 29 -8.25 -26.03 -9.74
N LEU A 30 -7.62 -24.87 -9.60
CA LEU A 30 -6.31 -24.73 -8.96
C LEU A 30 -6.32 -23.57 -7.98
N GLY A 31 -5.95 -23.90 -6.74
CA GLY A 31 -5.94 -23.01 -5.59
C GLY A 31 -5.25 -21.69 -5.87
N ARG A 32 -5.98 -20.63 -5.55
CA ARG A 32 -5.56 -19.23 -5.63
C ARG A 32 -4.43 -18.98 -4.63
N THR A 33 -3.19 -19.16 -5.06
CA THR A 33 -2.02 -18.62 -4.36
C THR A 33 -1.76 -17.23 -4.95
N SER A 34 -2.07 -16.19 -4.18
CA SER A 34 -1.68 -14.82 -4.52
C SER A 34 -0.15 -14.74 -4.48
N ASN A 35 0.50 -14.97 -5.62
CA ASN A 35 1.90 -14.68 -5.82
C ASN A 35 2.06 -13.15 -5.73
N ALA A 36 2.38 -12.65 -4.54
CA ALA A 36 2.91 -11.30 -4.40
C ALA A 36 4.06 -11.13 -5.40
N VAL A 37 4.06 -10.02 -6.13
CA VAL A 37 5.10 -9.67 -7.10
C VAL A 37 6.36 -9.27 -6.33
N HIS A 38 6.98 -10.24 -5.68
CA HIS A 38 8.29 -10.09 -5.09
C HIS A 38 9.35 -10.35 -6.17
N THR A 39 10.40 -9.53 -6.19
CA THR A 39 11.54 -9.72 -7.10
C THR A 39 12.39 -10.97 -6.76
N SER A 40 11.99 -11.73 -5.74
CA SER A 40 12.58 -12.99 -5.33
C SER A 40 12.07 -14.14 -6.21
N GLY A 41 12.73 -14.36 -7.34
CA GLY A 41 12.69 -15.65 -8.05
C GLY A 41 13.41 -16.78 -7.30
N PHE A 42 13.95 -16.53 -6.12
CA PHE A 42 14.53 -17.56 -5.25
C PHE A 42 13.42 -18.16 -4.39
N ARG A 43 12.91 -19.33 -4.81
CA ARG A 43 12.15 -20.21 -3.91
C ARG A 43 13.12 -20.77 -2.88
N HIS A 44 13.18 -20.14 -1.71
CA HIS A 44 13.76 -20.74 -0.52
C HIS A 44 12.94 -22.01 -0.22
N LYS A 45 13.57 -23.18 -0.24
CA LYS A 45 13.01 -24.33 0.46
C LYS A 45 13.22 -24.03 1.94
N ASP A 46 12.14 -23.85 2.68
CA ASP A 46 12.16 -23.78 4.14
C ASP A 46 12.59 -25.14 4.71
N ASP A 47 13.86 -25.50 4.53
CA ASP A 47 14.49 -26.55 5.30
C ASP A 47 14.65 -26.00 6.73
N LYS A 48 13.59 -26.16 7.53
CA LYS A 48 13.58 -25.94 8.99
C LYS A 48 14.53 -26.92 9.70
N LYS A 49 15.82 -26.91 9.37
CA LYS A 49 16.85 -27.42 10.27
C LYS A 49 17.11 -26.35 11.31
N ASN A 50 16.86 -26.70 12.56
CA ASN A 50 17.08 -25.89 13.77
C ASN A 50 18.55 -25.47 13.93
N ASP A 51 19.03 -24.51 13.14
CA ASP A 51 20.22 -23.72 13.48
C ASP A 51 19.76 -22.68 14.51
N LYS A 52 19.56 -23.11 15.77
CA LYS A 52 19.20 -22.21 16.86
C LYS A 52 20.33 -21.19 17.03
N PRO A 53 20.05 -19.88 17.00
CA PRO A 53 21.09 -18.89 17.19
C PRO A 53 21.75 -19.08 18.54
N SER A 54 23.07 -18.87 18.60
CA SER A 54 23.84 -18.93 19.84
C SER A 54 23.14 -18.12 20.95
N ALA A 55 22.80 -18.75 22.07
CA ALA A 55 21.96 -18.17 23.13
C ALA A 55 22.48 -16.82 23.66
N LEU A 56 23.80 -16.62 23.65
CA LEU A 56 24.45 -15.36 24.03
C LEU A 56 24.08 -14.18 23.11
N MET A 57 23.83 -14.44 21.83
CA MET A 57 23.48 -13.42 20.83
C MET A 57 22.03 -12.99 21.00
N LEU A 58 21.14 -13.94 21.30
CA LEU A 58 19.75 -13.63 21.65
C LEU A 58 19.68 -12.80 22.94
N GLN A 59 20.48 -13.16 23.95
CA GLN A 59 20.56 -12.42 25.21
C GLN A 59 21.01 -10.98 25.01
N ALA A 60 21.96 -10.72 24.10
CA ALA A 60 22.45 -9.37 23.83
C ALA A 60 21.35 -8.42 23.32
N PHE A 61 20.43 -8.90 22.49
CA PHE A 61 19.30 -8.09 21.99
C PHE A 61 18.08 -8.12 22.92
N ALA A 62 17.86 -9.22 23.66
CA ALA A 62 16.70 -9.39 24.53
C ALA A 62 16.82 -8.71 25.89
N ASN A 63 18.03 -8.58 26.45
CA ASN A 63 18.25 -8.07 27.80
C ASN A 63 18.34 -6.53 27.87
N VAL A 64 18.04 -5.82 26.78
CA VAL A 64 18.16 -4.37 26.73
C VAL A 64 16.90 -3.71 27.30
N GLU A 65 17.08 -2.82 28.28
CA GLU A 65 15.98 -2.08 28.94
C GLU A 65 15.34 -1.03 28.02
N SER A 66 16.14 -0.31 27.22
CA SER A 66 15.69 0.72 26.27
C SER A 66 15.85 0.27 24.81
N LYS A 67 14.73 0.07 24.11
CA LYS A 67 14.70 -0.32 22.68
C LYS A 67 14.89 0.89 21.76
N GLU A 68 16.02 1.57 21.89
CA GLU A 68 16.36 2.75 21.08
C GLU A 68 17.32 2.42 19.93
N LYS A 69 17.31 3.27 18.90
CA LYS A 69 18.19 3.14 17.74
C LYS A 69 19.68 3.14 18.12
N GLU A 70 20.07 3.96 19.09
CA GLU A 70 21.47 4.08 19.51
C GLU A 70 21.97 2.80 20.15
N THR A 71 21.15 2.19 21.02
CA THR A 71 21.46 0.91 21.66
C THR A 71 21.64 -0.21 20.63
N TYR A 72 20.82 -0.23 19.57
CA TYR A 72 20.99 -1.16 18.47
C TYR A 72 22.35 -0.97 17.77
N LEU A 73 22.73 0.27 17.45
CA LEU A 73 24.01 0.59 16.83
C LEU A 73 25.19 0.22 17.74
N ASP A 74 25.07 0.39 19.05
CA ASP A 74 26.11 0.06 20.01
C ASP A 74 26.33 -1.45 20.11
N ILE A 75 25.26 -2.26 20.05
CA ILE A 75 25.39 -3.73 19.93
C ILE A 75 26.15 -4.11 18.66
N LEU A 76 25.86 -3.47 17.52
CA LEU A 76 26.59 -3.73 16.27
C LEU A 76 28.08 -3.35 16.39
N ARG A 77 28.38 -2.22 17.04
CA ARG A 77 29.76 -1.77 17.30
C ARG A 77 30.50 -2.73 18.21
N GLN A 78 29.86 -3.17 19.30
CA GLN A 78 30.42 -4.13 20.25
C GLN A 78 30.70 -5.49 19.59
N TYR A 79 29.80 -5.94 18.72
CA TYR A 79 30.04 -7.16 17.95
C TYR A 79 31.27 -7.02 17.03
N LYS A 80 31.42 -5.86 16.38
CA LYS A 80 32.55 -5.57 15.51
C LYS A 80 33.88 -5.46 16.27
N SER A 81 33.89 -4.89 17.48
CA SER A 81 35.10 -4.76 18.30
C SER A 81 35.54 -6.10 18.91
N ASN A 82 34.59 -6.96 19.28
CA ASN A 82 34.89 -8.19 20.02
C ASN A 82 35.25 -9.37 19.10
N ASN A 83 35.05 -9.26 17.79
CA ASN A 83 35.12 -10.39 16.86
C ASN A 83 36.11 -10.18 15.71
N ASP A 84 37.39 -10.13 16.05
CA ASP A 84 38.49 -10.01 15.08
C ASP A 84 38.50 -11.15 14.04
N LEU A 85 38.06 -12.35 14.46
CA LEU A 85 38.02 -13.54 13.61
C LEU A 85 36.77 -13.61 12.71
N ARG A 86 35.83 -12.66 12.84
CA ARG A 86 34.54 -12.57 12.12
C ARG A 86 33.78 -13.91 12.06
N ARG A 87 33.74 -14.66 13.16
CA ARG A 87 33.01 -15.94 13.24
C ARG A 87 31.56 -15.72 13.68
N GLY A 88 30.63 -16.53 13.19
CA GLY A 88 29.21 -16.45 13.57
C GLY A 88 28.43 -15.26 12.98
N HIS A 89 28.98 -14.57 11.97
CA HIS A 89 28.33 -13.40 11.34
C HIS A 89 26.97 -13.72 10.72
N VAL A 90 26.78 -14.95 10.22
CA VAL A 90 25.51 -15.43 9.64
C VAL A 90 24.41 -15.41 10.70
N GLU A 91 24.65 -16.04 11.85
CA GLU A 91 23.70 -16.11 12.96
C GLU A 91 23.44 -14.72 13.54
N PHE A 92 24.49 -13.90 13.68
CA PHE A 92 24.36 -12.54 14.18
C PHE A 92 23.42 -11.70 13.31
N ILE A 93 23.63 -11.70 11.99
CA ILE A 93 22.80 -10.92 11.07
C ILE A 93 21.36 -11.43 11.11
N GLN A 94 21.13 -12.75 11.16
CA GLN A 94 19.78 -13.31 11.25
C GLN A 94 19.04 -12.83 12.51
N VAL A 95 19.70 -12.88 13.67
CA VAL A 95 19.13 -12.38 14.93
C VAL A 95 18.93 -10.85 14.88
N ALA A 96 19.92 -10.13 14.36
CA ALA A 96 19.84 -8.68 14.25
C ALA A 96 18.66 -8.25 13.36
N LEU A 97 18.39 -8.98 12.26
CA LEU A 97 17.26 -8.75 11.36
C LEU A 97 15.89 -9.01 12.02
N THR A 98 15.79 -9.97 12.95
CA THR A 98 14.53 -10.25 13.66
C THR A 98 14.18 -9.14 14.64
N TYR A 99 15.19 -8.56 15.31
CA TYR A 99 14.98 -7.49 16.29
C TYR A 99 14.90 -6.08 15.67
N MET A 100 15.15 -5.89 14.37
CA MET A 100 15.10 -4.54 13.76
C MET A 100 13.77 -3.81 13.96
N ASP A 101 12.66 -4.55 13.95
CA ASP A 101 11.31 -3.97 14.08
C ASP A 101 11.08 -3.48 15.52
N ASP A 102 11.57 -4.23 16.52
CA ASP A 102 11.48 -3.89 17.94
C ASP A 102 12.22 -2.59 18.30
N PHE A 103 13.38 -2.35 17.67
CA PHE A 103 14.19 -1.15 17.89
C PHE A 103 13.79 0.02 16.97
N GLY A 104 12.78 -0.16 16.10
CA GLY A 104 12.32 0.89 15.18
C GLY A 104 13.35 1.30 14.11
N VAL A 105 14.39 0.49 13.88
CA VAL A 105 15.47 0.76 12.92
C VAL A 105 15.21 0.16 11.53
N ASN A 106 14.05 -0.45 11.35
CA ASN A 106 13.64 -1.18 10.16
C ASN A 106 13.68 -0.37 8.84
N ARG A 107 13.57 0.95 8.90
CA ARG A 107 13.57 1.85 7.73
C ARG A 107 14.90 2.58 7.50
N ASP A 108 15.87 2.42 8.40
CA ASP A 108 17.15 3.14 8.30
C ASP A 108 18.14 2.38 7.42
N LEU A 109 18.51 2.99 6.30
CA LEU A 109 19.48 2.42 5.37
C LEU A 109 20.89 2.32 5.97
N ALA A 110 21.27 3.23 6.86
CA ALA A 110 22.61 3.22 7.48
C ALA A 110 22.82 1.94 8.31
N VAL A 111 21.77 1.47 8.99
CA VAL A 111 21.80 0.25 9.81
C VAL A 111 22.01 -0.98 8.94
N TYR A 112 21.33 -1.07 7.78
CA TYR A 112 21.55 -2.15 6.83
C TYR A 112 22.97 -2.18 6.26
N LYS A 113 23.57 -1.01 6.02
CA LYS A 113 24.99 -0.92 5.61
C LYS A 113 25.90 -1.45 6.70
N VAL A 114 25.71 -1.05 7.96
CA VAL A 114 26.52 -1.56 9.09
C VAL A 114 26.39 -3.07 9.24
N LEU A 115 25.17 -3.62 9.14
CA LEU A 115 24.94 -5.07 9.18
C LEU A 115 25.66 -5.81 8.04
N LEU A 116 25.69 -5.23 6.85
CA LEU A 116 26.40 -5.81 5.72
C LEU A 116 27.94 -5.76 5.91
N ASP A 117 28.47 -4.71 6.54
CA ASP A 117 29.91 -4.55 6.82
C ASP A 117 30.45 -5.60 7.81
N VAL A 118 29.57 -6.27 8.56
CA VAL A 118 29.92 -7.40 9.42
C VAL A 118 30.52 -8.57 8.62
N LEU A 119 30.11 -8.74 7.37
CA LEU A 119 30.63 -9.80 6.50
C LEU A 119 32.11 -9.53 6.12
N PRO A 120 32.97 -10.56 6.08
CA PRO A 120 34.34 -10.42 5.60
C PRO A 120 34.37 -10.01 4.11
N LYS A 121 35.11 -8.93 3.81
CA LYS A 121 35.36 -8.47 2.44
C LYS A 121 36.36 -9.40 1.75
N GLY A 122 36.19 -9.65 0.46
CA GLY A 122 37.08 -10.46 -0.38
C GLY A 122 36.94 -11.98 -0.25
N LYS A 123 36.60 -12.49 0.94
CA LYS A 123 36.61 -13.95 1.21
C LYS A 123 35.60 -14.76 0.40
N PHE A 124 34.49 -14.16 -0.01
CA PHE A 124 33.42 -14.85 -0.73
C PHE A 124 33.43 -14.58 -2.24
N ILE A 125 34.48 -13.95 -2.76
CA ILE A 125 34.64 -13.70 -4.19
C ILE A 125 35.04 -15.02 -4.88
N PRO A 126 34.26 -15.48 -5.87
CA PRO A 126 34.63 -16.67 -6.63
C PRO A 126 35.85 -16.37 -7.52
N ASN A 127 36.88 -17.21 -7.45
CA ASN A 127 38.09 -17.06 -8.27
C ASN A 127 38.00 -17.86 -9.58
N ASN A 128 37.22 -18.95 -9.59
CA ASN A 128 37.12 -19.88 -10.72
C ASN A 128 35.73 -19.84 -11.36
N ILE A 129 35.67 -20.12 -12.68
CA ILE A 129 34.40 -20.20 -13.43
C ILE A 129 33.44 -21.23 -12.81
N PHE A 130 33.95 -22.37 -12.33
CA PHE A 130 33.14 -23.37 -11.63
C PHE A 130 32.53 -22.86 -10.33
N GLN A 131 33.27 -22.04 -9.56
CA GLN A 131 32.74 -21.40 -8.35
C GLN A 131 31.71 -20.33 -8.68
N THR A 132 31.79 -19.71 -9.86
CA THR A 132 30.78 -18.78 -10.36
C THR A 132 29.51 -19.48 -10.83
N MET A 133 29.63 -20.68 -11.41
CA MET A 133 28.48 -21.48 -11.85
C MET A 133 27.67 -22.04 -10.68
N ILE A 134 28.33 -22.38 -9.57
CA ILE A 134 27.70 -22.85 -8.34
C ILE A 134 27.52 -21.67 -7.36
N MET A 135 26.57 -21.73 -6.43
CA MET A 135 26.46 -20.69 -5.40
C MET A 135 27.59 -20.81 -4.37
N HIS A 136 28.69 -20.09 -4.59
CA HIS A 136 29.86 -20.07 -3.71
C HIS A 136 29.54 -19.48 -2.33
N TYR A 137 29.76 -20.23 -1.24
CA TYR A 137 29.32 -19.85 0.12
C TYR A 137 27.80 -19.59 0.23
N PRO A 138 26.98 -20.64 0.12
CA PRO A 138 25.54 -20.50 0.01
C PRO A 138 24.89 -19.89 1.26
N LYS A 139 25.32 -20.27 2.48
CA LYS A 139 24.76 -19.73 3.73
C LYS A 139 24.94 -18.22 3.83
N GLN A 140 26.12 -17.72 3.48
CA GLN A 140 26.46 -16.29 3.53
C GLN A 140 25.73 -15.50 2.45
N GLN A 141 25.64 -16.03 1.23
CA GLN A 141 24.86 -15.41 0.16
C GLN A 141 23.37 -15.36 0.52
N HIS A 142 22.82 -16.41 1.15
CA HIS A 142 21.44 -16.41 1.62
C HIS A 142 21.17 -15.33 2.65
N VAL A 143 22.01 -15.19 3.68
CA VAL A 143 21.81 -14.13 4.69
C VAL A 143 21.86 -12.72 4.09
N ALA A 144 22.75 -12.48 3.13
CA ALA A 144 22.76 -11.20 2.41
C ALA A 144 21.50 -11.00 1.54
N ILE A 145 20.98 -12.07 0.93
CA ILE A 145 19.70 -12.04 0.21
C ILE A 145 18.54 -11.76 1.17
N ASP A 146 18.53 -12.38 2.35
CA ASP A 146 17.50 -12.20 3.37
C ASP A 146 17.51 -10.76 3.92
N LEU A 147 18.70 -10.19 4.14
CA LEU A 147 18.88 -8.79 4.48
C LEU A 147 18.26 -7.88 3.40
N LEU A 148 18.59 -8.11 2.13
CA LEU A 148 18.02 -7.36 1.01
C LEU A 148 16.50 -7.60 0.88
N CYS A 149 16.00 -8.79 1.20
CA CYS A 149 14.57 -9.11 1.21
C CYS A 149 13.86 -8.35 2.33
N LYS A 150 14.48 -8.24 3.52
CA LYS A 150 13.95 -7.46 4.63
C LYS A 150 13.91 -5.96 4.28
N MET A 151 14.95 -5.44 3.63
CA MET A 151 14.93 -4.07 3.09
C MET A 151 13.79 -3.84 2.10
N GLU A 152 13.58 -4.77 1.16
CA GLU A 152 12.48 -4.70 0.18
C GLU A 152 11.11 -4.68 0.88
N LYS A 153 10.90 -5.55 1.88
CA LYS A 153 9.67 -5.58 2.69
C LYS A 153 9.44 -4.27 3.45
N ASN A 154 10.50 -3.66 3.95
CA ASN A 154 10.46 -2.39 4.68
C ASN A 154 10.46 -1.15 3.75
N CYS A 155 10.33 -1.35 2.43
CA CYS A 155 10.34 -0.30 1.41
C CYS A 155 11.60 0.59 1.41
N VAL A 156 12.75 0.05 1.85
CA VAL A 156 14.05 0.73 1.85
C VAL A 156 14.77 0.45 0.54
N MET A 157 15.03 1.51 -0.24
CA MET A 157 15.79 1.41 -1.47
C MET A 157 17.29 1.37 -1.16
N PRO A 158 18.08 0.49 -1.79
CA PRO A 158 19.49 0.39 -1.52
C PRO A 158 20.30 1.44 -2.32
N ASP A 159 21.44 1.87 -1.78
CA ASP A 159 22.31 2.89 -2.39
C ASP A 159 23.42 2.29 -3.27
N VAL A 160 24.10 3.15 -4.05
CA VAL A 160 25.34 2.81 -4.78
C VAL A 160 26.42 2.30 -3.82
N GLU A 161 26.56 2.89 -2.64
CA GLU A 161 27.53 2.41 -1.62
C GLU A 161 27.26 0.94 -1.23
N MET A 162 26.00 0.55 -1.11
CA MET A 162 25.64 -0.83 -0.79
C MET A 162 25.99 -1.78 -1.95
N GLN A 163 25.93 -1.31 -3.20
CA GLN A 163 26.43 -2.04 -4.36
C GLN A 163 27.93 -2.33 -4.23
N ASP A 164 28.71 -1.31 -3.89
CA ASP A 164 30.17 -1.42 -3.76
C ASP A 164 30.54 -2.37 -2.62
N MET A 165 29.80 -2.32 -1.50
CA MET A 165 29.95 -3.29 -0.41
C MET A 165 29.67 -4.73 -0.88
N LEU A 166 28.56 -4.95 -1.59
CA LEU A 166 28.20 -6.29 -2.10
C LEU A 166 29.23 -6.81 -3.12
N LEU A 167 29.75 -5.93 -3.99
CA LEU A 167 30.83 -6.24 -4.92
C LEU A 167 32.10 -6.65 -4.18
N ASN A 168 32.48 -5.89 -3.15
CA ASN A 168 33.67 -6.18 -2.34
C ASN A 168 33.54 -7.48 -1.52
N ILE A 169 32.32 -7.89 -1.16
CA ILE A 169 32.07 -9.09 -0.35
C ILE A 169 31.94 -10.34 -1.23
N PHE A 170 31.05 -10.32 -2.23
CA PHE A 170 30.65 -11.51 -3.02
C PHE A 170 31.12 -11.48 -4.48
N GLY A 171 31.62 -10.36 -4.99
CA GLY A 171 32.01 -10.19 -6.39
C GLY A 171 30.83 -9.99 -7.36
N THR A 172 31.16 -9.84 -8.63
CA THR A 172 30.21 -9.48 -9.72
C THR A 172 29.14 -10.55 -9.99
N HIS A 173 29.45 -11.82 -9.75
CA HIS A 173 28.55 -12.92 -10.05
C HIS A 173 27.72 -13.41 -8.86
N GLY A 174 27.90 -12.81 -7.67
CA GLY A 174 27.17 -13.18 -6.46
C GLY A 174 25.66 -13.04 -6.60
N ALA A 175 24.91 -14.00 -6.03
CA ALA A 175 23.45 -13.93 -6.01
C ALA A 175 22.89 -12.69 -5.27
N PRO A 176 23.51 -12.20 -4.16
CA PRO A 176 23.09 -10.95 -3.51
C PRO A 176 23.12 -9.74 -4.44
N LEU A 177 24.15 -9.61 -5.27
CA LEU A 177 24.28 -8.50 -6.21
C LEU A 177 23.21 -8.54 -7.31
N LYS A 178 22.90 -9.74 -7.82
CA LYS A 178 21.78 -9.94 -8.76
C LYS A 178 20.45 -9.53 -8.14
N LYS A 179 20.22 -9.80 -6.85
CA LYS A 179 19.03 -9.33 -6.14
C LYS A 179 19.02 -7.81 -6.01
N PHE A 180 20.14 -7.21 -5.60
CA PHE A 180 20.30 -5.76 -5.51
C PHE A 180 19.95 -5.08 -6.84
N TRP A 181 20.44 -5.57 -7.97
CA TRP A 181 20.10 -5.00 -9.28
C TRP A 181 18.62 -5.13 -9.64
N ARG A 182 17.96 -6.25 -9.29
CA ARG A 182 16.51 -6.37 -9.46
C ARG A 182 15.74 -5.36 -8.61
N MET A 183 16.16 -5.17 -7.36
CA MET A 183 15.58 -4.16 -6.46
C MET A 183 15.77 -2.75 -7.02
N MET A 184 17.00 -2.40 -7.42
CA MET A 184 17.31 -1.10 -8.03
C MET A 184 16.56 -0.83 -9.32
N TYR A 185 16.27 -1.86 -10.11
CA TYR A 185 15.48 -1.70 -11.33
C TYR A 185 13.99 -1.49 -11.05
N TRP A 186 13.40 -2.25 -10.12
CA TRP A 186 11.95 -2.28 -9.90
C TRP A 186 11.46 -1.29 -8.83
N MET A 187 12.14 -1.17 -7.70
CA MET A 187 11.66 -0.36 -6.57
C MET A 187 11.47 1.12 -6.93
N PRO A 188 12.41 1.80 -7.62
CA PRO A 188 12.20 3.19 -8.00
C PRO A 188 11.04 3.37 -8.99
N LYS A 189 10.83 2.39 -9.88
CA LYS A 189 9.70 2.43 -10.83
C LYS A 189 8.36 2.32 -10.11
N PHE A 190 8.24 1.43 -9.14
CA PHE A 190 7.02 1.30 -8.35
C PHE A 190 6.79 2.51 -7.44
N ALA A 191 7.86 3.07 -6.85
CA ALA A 191 7.76 4.29 -6.05
C ALA A 191 7.22 5.47 -6.87
N ASN A 192 7.71 5.64 -8.10
CA ASN A 192 7.29 6.72 -9.00
C ASN A 192 5.97 6.46 -9.73
N LEU A 193 5.48 5.23 -9.76
CA LEU A 193 4.19 4.89 -10.37
C LEU A 193 3.01 5.33 -9.50
N ASN A 194 3.22 5.46 -8.18
CA ASN A 194 2.17 5.87 -7.27
C ASN A 194 1.81 7.36 -7.48
N PRO A 195 0.57 7.69 -7.92
CA PRO A 195 0.18 9.07 -8.15
C PRO A 195 -0.05 9.86 -6.85
N TRP A 196 -0.16 9.18 -5.70
CA TRP A 196 -0.38 9.81 -4.39
C TRP A 196 0.79 9.50 -3.45
N PRO A 197 1.92 10.22 -3.55
CA PRO A 197 3.03 10.05 -2.63
C PRO A 197 2.62 10.47 -1.21
N CYS A 198 3.06 9.71 -0.21
CA CYS A 198 2.85 10.03 1.20
C CYS A 198 4.19 10.40 1.85
N ALA A 199 4.16 11.30 2.84
CA ALA A 199 5.33 11.66 3.63
C ALA A 199 5.95 10.42 4.30
N ARG A 200 7.28 10.45 4.48
CA ARG A 200 8.04 9.41 5.17
C ARG A 200 8.85 10.06 6.30
N PRO A 201 8.64 9.68 7.58
CA PRO A 201 7.70 8.69 8.09
C PRO A 201 6.24 9.06 7.83
N ALA A 202 5.37 8.04 7.75
CA ALA A 202 3.95 8.28 7.54
C ALA A 202 3.37 8.97 8.77
N PRO A 203 2.42 9.92 8.61
CA PRO A 203 1.67 10.46 9.74
C PRO A 203 1.04 9.33 10.54
N LYS A 204 1.13 9.37 11.88
CA LYS A 204 0.46 8.40 12.75
C LYS A 204 -0.97 8.82 13.09
N ASP A 205 -1.28 10.11 12.97
CA ASP A 205 -2.57 10.65 13.36
C ASP A 205 -3.70 10.14 12.46
N PRO A 206 -4.74 9.49 13.03
CA PRO A 206 -5.82 8.90 12.25
C PRO A 206 -6.60 9.93 11.42
N ARG A 207 -6.77 11.15 11.94
CA ARG A 207 -7.46 12.26 11.24
C ARG A 207 -6.72 12.68 9.98
N VAL A 208 -5.40 12.87 10.07
CA VAL A 208 -4.56 13.27 8.94
C VAL A 208 -4.53 12.18 7.88
N LEU A 209 -4.45 10.92 8.32
CA LEU A 209 -4.52 9.76 7.44
C LEU A 209 -5.88 9.67 6.73
N ALA A 210 -6.99 9.87 7.44
CA ALA A 210 -8.31 9.89 6.82
C ALA A 210 -8.47 11.01 5.80
N ARG A 211 -7.92 12.20 6.07
CA ARG A 211 -7.86 13.28 5.08
C ARG A 211 -7.06 12.88 3.84
N LEU A 212 -5.91 12.25 4.01
CA LEU A 212 -5.14 11.71 2.88
C LEU A 212 -5.93 10.64 2.13
N ALA A 213 -6.74 9.81 2.83
CA ALA A 213 -7.54 8.74 2.22
C ALA A 213 -8.60 9.35 1.34
N MET A 214 -9.33 10.32 1.88
CA MET A 214 -10.37 11.04 1.17
C MET A 214 -9.78 11.78 -0.02
N SER A 215 -8.62 12.43 0.12
CA SER A 215 -7.95 13.08 -1.01
C SER A 215 -7.53 12.10 -2.12
N LYS A 216 -7.05 10.91 -1.75
CA LYS A 216 -6.68 9.85 -2.67
C LYS A 216 -7.89 9.35 -3.45
N VAL A 217 -8.98 9.01 -2.75
CA VAL A 217 -10.18 8.44 -3.36
C VAL A 217 -10.95 9.46 -4.19
N SER A 218 -11.00 10.72 -3.73
CA SER A 218 -11.70 11.82 -4.43
C SER A 218 -10.88 12.50 -5.53
N SER A 219 -9.62 12.09 -5.74
CA SER A 219 -8.71 12.72 -6.71
C SER A 219 -9.19 12.74 -8.17
N VAL A 220 -10.24 11.96 -8.48
CA VAL A 220 -10.90 11.94 -9.79
C VAL A 220 -11.54 13.30 -10.12
N ASP A 221 -12.08 14.00 -9.12
CA ASP A 221 -12.70 15.32 -9.29
C ASP A 221 -11.95 16.40 -8.49
N VAL A 222 -11.37 17.36 -9.22
CA VAL A 222 -10.59 18.47 -8.70
C VAL A 222 -11.43 19.43 -7.84
N GLN A 223 -12.75 19.49 -8.07
CA GLN A 223 -13.65 20.38 -7.31
C GLN A 223 -14.07 19.81 -5.95
N THR A 224 -13.61 18.61 -5.61
CA THR A 224 -13.96 17.96 -4.35
C THR A 224 -13.40 18.73 -3.17
N LYS A 225 -14.27 19.07 -2.21
CA LYS A 225 -13.89 19.67 -0.93
C LYS A 225 -13.90 18.60 0.14
N ILE A 226 -12.84 18.57 0.94
CA ILE A 226 -12.74 17.68 2.11
C ILE A 226 -13.12 18.50 3.33
N THR A 227 -14.15 18.06 4.05
CA THR A 227 -14.67 18.70 5.26
C THR A 227 -14.52 17.75 6.44
N GLU A 228 -13.95 18.25 7.52
CA GLU A 228 -13.82 17.53 8.78
C GLU A 228 -14.98 17.94 9.69
N PHE A 229 -15.68 16.96 10.25
CA PHE A 229 -16.77 17.15 11.20
C PHE A 229 -16.43 16.46 12.52
N GLU A 230 -16.76 17.11 13.63
CA GLU A 230 -16.74 16.50 14.95
C GLU A 230 -18.17 16.17 15.36
N THR A 231 -18.41 14.98 15.90
CA THR A 231 -19.77 14.57 16.27
C THR A 231 -20.32 15.34 17.47
N LYS A 232 -19.47 15.95 18.29
CA LYS A 232 -19.86 16.84 19.41
C LYS A 232 -20.82 17.95 18.99
N ASP A 233 -20.72 18.43 17.76
CA ASP A 233 -21.54 19.52 17.23
C ASP A 233 -22.95 19.07 16.81
N ILE A 234 -23.30 17.80 17.05
CA ILE A 234 -24.56 17.17 16.65
C ILE A 234 -25.33 16.80 17.92
N GLN A 235 -26.54 17.33 18.06
CA GLN A 235 -27.35 17.19 19.27
C GLN A 235 -27.79 15.74 19.61
N ASP A 236 -27.62 14.80 18.68
CA ASP A 236 -28.06 13.40 18.79
C ASP A 236 -26.92 12.38 18.55
N SER A 237 -25.65 12.77 18.69
CA SER A 237 -24.53 11.82 18.56
C SER A 237 -24.39 10.98 19.83
N ILE A 238 -24.38 9.65 19.71
CA ILE A 238 -24.13 8.75 20.85
C ILE A 238 -22.62 8.64 21.08
N GLU A 239 -21.83 8.67 20.00
CA GLU A 239 -20.37 8.54 20.03
C GLU A 239 -19.65 9.86 19.72
N ASP A 240 -18.59 10.15 20.46
CA ASP A 240 -17.65 11.25 20.20
C ASP A 240 -16.54 10.78 19.24
N THR A 241 -16.67 11.14 17.96
CA THR A 241 -15.78 10.71 16.89
C THR A 241 -15.57 11.82 15.87
N TRP A 242 -14.49 11.68 15.09
CA TRP A 242 -14.24 12.53 13.94
C TRP A 242 -14.74 11.85 12.66
N ILE A 243 -15.24 12.67 11.74
CA ILE A 243 -15.76 12.25 10.43
C ILE A 243 -15.09 13.12 9.37
N VAL A 244 -14.35 12.52 8.46
CA VAL A 244 -13.82 13.23 7.30
C VAL A 244 -14.70 12.89 6.11
N SER A 245 -15.41 13.89 5.57
CA SER A 245 -16.23 13.73 4.38
C SER A 245 -15.59 14.41 3.17
N ALA A 246 -15.77 13.83 2.00
CA ALA A 246 -15.42 14.41 0.72
C ALA A 246 -16.67 14.52 -0.15
N MET A 247 -16.94 15.73 -0.63
CA MET A 247 -18.05 16.03 -1.54
C MET A 247 -17.66 17.12 -2.53
N SER A 248 -18.01 16.93 -3.80
CA SER A 248 -17.82 17.91 -4.86
C SER A 248 -19.10 18.70 -5.13
N SER A 249 -18.95 19.93 -5.63
CA SER A 249 -20.09 20.76 -6.03
C SER A 249 -20.93 20.13 -7.15
N LEU A 250 -20.34 19.29 -7.99
CA LEU A 250 -21.08 18.51 -8.98
C LEU A 250 -21.97 17.47 -8.31
N GLN A 251 -21.48 16.81 -7.26
CA GLN A 251 -22.26 15.82 -6.52
C GLN A 251 -23.43 16.47 -5.77
N GLU A 252 -23.26 17.68 -5.24
CA GLU A 252 -24.35 18.46 -4.63
C GLU A 252 -25.47 18.72 -5.65
N ARG A 253 -25.12 19.13 -6.88
CA ARG A 253 -26.11 19.33 -7.95
C ARG A 253 -26.80 18.03 -8.37
N LEU A 254 -26.05 16.93 -8.44
CA LEU A 254 -26.63 15.61 -8.74
C LEU A 254 -27.64 15.20 -7.67
N LEU A 255 -27.31 15.44 -6.41
CA LEU A 255 -28.18 15.16 -5.27
C LEU A 255 -29.47 16.00 -5.31
N GLN A 256 -29.37 17.28 -5.72
CA GLN A 256 -30.53 18.15 -5.93
C GLN A 256 -31.46 17.69 -7.05
N THR A 257 -30.91 17.03 -8.07
CA THR A 257 -31.69 16.51 -9.21
C THR A 257 -32.31 15.14 -8.91
N GLN A 258 -31.91 14.49 -7.82
CA GLN A 258 -32.38 13.16 -7.46
C GLN A 258 -33.86 13.16 -7.09
N SER A 259 -34.60 12.16 -7.55
CA SER A 259 -36.02 12.01 -7.20
C SER A 259 -36.19 11.65 -5.71
N PRO A 260 -37.12 12.30 -4.98
CA PRO A 260 -37.40 11.98 -3.58
C PRO A 260 -37.84 10.53 -3.32
N SER A 261 -38.37 9.87 -4.35
CA SER A 261 -38.87 8.50 -4.27
C SER A 261 -37.78 7.43 -4.37
N SER A 262 -36.61 7.75 -4.92
CA SER A 262 -35.52 6.78 -5.10
C SER A 262 -34.60 6.81 -3.87
N PRO A 263 -34.44 5.69 -3.15
CA PRO A 263 -33.62 5.65 -1.94
C PRO A 263 -32.13 5.77 -2.26
N ILE A 264 -31.39 6.36 -1.32
CA ILE A 264 -29.93 6.43 -1.36
C ILE A 264 -29.35 5.44 -0.37
N PHE A 265 -28.29 4.75 -0.78
CA PHE A 265 -27.63 3.72 0.00
C PHE A 265 -26.32 4.23 0.59
N VAL A 266 -26.09 3.95 1.87
CA VAL A 266 -24.77 4.06 2.49
C VAL A 266 -24.10 2.70 2.41
N GLU A 267 -23.09 2.56 1.55
CA GLU A 267 -22.36 1.32 1.29
C GLU A 267 -20.95 1.35 1.91
N GLY A 268 -20.53 0.20 2.44
CA GLY A 268 -19.20 -0.02 3.02
C GLY A 268 -19.21 -1.16 4.07
N PRO A 269 -18.08 -1.38 4.77
CA PRO A 269 -16.82 -0.64 4.68
C PRO A 269 -15.98 -1.06 3.46
N PHE A 270 -15.44 -0.07 2.75
CA PHE A 270 -14.41 -0.28 1.72
C PHE A 270 -13.04 0.10 2.29
N THR A 271 -11.97 -0.60 1.90
CA THR A 271 -10.62 -0.37 2.46
C THR A 271 -9.75 0.41 1.49
N VAL A 272 -9.04 1.43 1.99
CA VAL A 272 -8.01 2.18 1.26
C VAL A 272 -6.71 2.14 2.04
N TRP A 273 -5.63 1.78 1.33
CA TRP A 273 -4.28 1.77 1.88
C TRP A 273 -3.61 3.14 1.71
N ILE A 274 -3.06 3.66 2.80
CA ILE A 274 -2.20 4.84 2.84
C ILE A 274 -0.90 4.46 3.54
N ALA A 275 0.19 4.50 2.77
CA ALA A 275 1.47 3.97 3.24
C ALA A 275 1.28 2.54 3.79
N ASP A 276 1.47 2.34 5.09
CA ASP A 276 1.42 1.04 5.77
C ASP A 276 0.08 0.77 6.48
N GLN A 277 -0.82 1.75 6.48
CA GLN A 277 -2.08 1.70 7.23
C GLN A 277 -3.27 1.57 6.29
N CYS A 278 -4.29 0.84 6.73
CA CYS A 278 -5.57 0.74 6.03
C CYS A 278 -6.62 1.56 6.75
N ILE A 279 -7.40 2.32 5.98
CA ILE A 279 -8.54 3.07 6.48
C ILE A 279 -9.80 2.59 5.78
N ASP A 280 -10.84 2.41 6.57
CA ASP A 280 -12.17 2.10 6.08
C ASP A 280 -12.88 3.39 5.67
N TYR A 281 -13.50 3.36 4.50
CA TYR A 281 -14.33 4.44 4.00
C TYR A 281 -15.69 3.92 3.55
N PHE A 282 -16.65 4.83 3.56
CA PHE A 282 -18.03 4.61 3.23
C PHE A 282 -18.44 5.58 2.13
N VAL A 283 -19.48 5.17 1.40
CA VAL A 283 -19.91 5.84 0.20
C VAL A 283 -21.42 6.01 0.21
N LEU A 284 -21.87 7.20 -0.19
CA LEU A 284 -23.26 7.51 -0.41
C LEU A 284 -23.58 7.30 -1.90
N ARG A 285 -24.34 6.25 -2.21
CA ARG A 285 -24.63 5.77 -3.56
C ARG A 285 -26.12 5.81 -3.85
N GLY A 286 -26.50 6.42 -4.97
CA GLY A 286 -27.84 6.34 -5.55
C GLY A 286 -27.96 5.27 -6.62
N GLU A 287 -29.19 5.07 -7.10
CA GLU A 287 -29.46 4.23 -8.25
C GLU A 287 -28.76 4.73 -9.52
N VAL A 288 -28.55 3.80 -10.46
CA VAL A 288 -27.99 4.10 -11.78
C VAL A 288 -28.97 4.97 -12.54
N ARG A 289 -28.51 6.12 -13.02
CA ARG A 289 -29.29 6.89 -13.99
C ARG A 289 -29.29 6.15 -15.31
N LYS A 290 -30.49 5.85 -15.81
CA LYS A 290 -30.66 5.19 -17.11
C LYS A 290 -30.00 6.06 -18.18
N LYS A 291 -28.86 5.59 -18.70
CA LYS A 291 -28.29 6.12 -19.93
C LYS A 291 -29.31 5.85 -21.04
N LYS A 292 -29.69 6.85 -21.83
CA LYS A 292 -30.41 6.56 -23.08
C LYS A 292 -29.45 5.69 -23.90
N GLU A 293 -29.93 4.53 -24.34
CA GLU A 293 -29.15 3.65 -25.22
C GLU A 293 -28.74 4.46 -26.45
N TYR A 294 -27.54 4.21 -26.94
CA TYR A 294 -27.05 4.87 -28.15
C TYR A 294 -27.95 4.41 -29.30
N GLU A 295 -28.92 5.25 -29.68
CA GLU A 295 -29.77 5.00 -30.84
C GLU A 295 -28.84 4.91 -32.06
N ASP A 296 -28.97 3.83 -32.83
CA ASP A 296 -28.22 3.66 -34.06
C ASP A 296 -28.60 4.81 -35.01
N ILE A 297 -27.59 5.60 -35.39
CA ILE A 297 -27.78 6.81 -36.18
C ILE A 297 -28.36 6.46 -37.57
N ASP A 298 -28.14 5.22 -38.03
CA ASP A 298 -28.62 4.71 -39.31
C ASP A 298 -29.96 3.92 -39.20
N ASP A 299 -30.56 3.82 -38.01
CA ASP A 299 -31.88 3.19 -37.85
C ASP A 299 -33.01 4.11 -38.37
N VAL A 300 -33.62 3.70 -39.48
CA VAL A 300 -34.71 4.40 -40.16
C VAL A 300 -36.10 4.04 -39.62
N SER A 301 -36.18 3.21 -38.58
CA SER A 301 -37.47 2.75 -38.00
C SER A 301 -38.23 3.86 -37.26
N ASP A 302 -37.52 4.86 -36.71
CA ASP A 302 -38.09 6.01 -35.98
C ASP A 302 -37.47 7.34 -36.46
N ILE A 303 -37.69 7.71 -37.73
CA ILE A 303 -37.19 8.97 -38.30
C ILE A 303 -37.97 10.16 -37.72
N LYS A 304 -37.35 10.83 -36.76
CA LYS A 304 -37.83 12.07 -36.14
C LYS A 304 -37.54 13.29 -37.01
N ILE A 305 -38.56 14.09 -37.32
CA ILE A 305 -38.43 15.25 -38.21
C ILE A 305 -37.73 16.38 -37.42
N PRO A 306 -36.52 16.84 -37.83
CA PRO A 306 -35.70 17.74 -37.02
C PRO A 306 -36.32 19.09 -36.68
N PHE A 307 -37.38 19.49 -37.39
CA PHE A 307 -38.05 20.78 -37.23
C PHE A 307 -39.15 20.77 -36.15
N TRP A 308 -39.72 19.60 -35.85
CA TRP A 308 -40.79 19.45 -34.85
C TRP A 308 -40.31 18.77 -33.58
N ASP A 309 -39.26 17.94 -33.69
CA ASP A 309 -38.62 17.33 -32.55
C ASP A 309 -37.60 18.29 -31.93
N LYS A 310 -37.95 18.84 -30.77
CA LYS A 310 -36.98 19.48 -29.89
C LYS A 310 -35.99 18.41 -29.46
N LYS A 311 -34.80 18.39 -30.07
CA LYS A 311 -33.69 17.57 -29.55
C LYS A 311 -33.45 17.98 -28.10
N GLU A 312 -33.87 17.13 -27.17
CA GLU A 312 -33.49 17.27 -25.77
C GLU A 312 -31.97 17.22 -25.72
N ILE A 313 -31.33 18.33 -25.35
CA ILE A 313 -29.89 18.35 -25.13
C ILE A 313 -29.67 17.54 -23.87
N ILE A 314 -29.27 16.28 -24.03
CA ILE A 314 -28.95 15.40 -22.92
C ILE A 314 -27.59 15.84 -22.39
N PRO A 315 -27.49 16.28 -21.12
CA PRO A 315 -26.21 16.62 -20.54
C PRO A 315 -25.32 15.38 -20.54
N ALA A 316 -24.05 15.55 -20.88
CA ALA A 316 -23.09 14.46 -20.77
C ALA A 316 -23.04 13.97 -19.31
N PRO A 317 -22.98 12.64 -19.09
CA PRO A 317 -22.91 12.11 -17.74
C PRO A 317 -21.67 12.64 -17.04
N THR A 318 -21.84 12.95 -15.77
CA THR A 318 -20.75 13.39 -14.90
C THR A 318 -19.84 12.23 -14.54
N VAL A 319 -18.62 12.52 -14.09
CA VAL A 319 -17.66 11.48 -13.66
C VAL A 319 -18.17 10.68 -12.44
N HIS A 320 -19.16 11.21 -11.72
CA HIS A 320 -19.78 10.57 -10.55
C HIS A 320 -20.93 9.63 -10.90
N GLU A 321 -21.42 9.66 -12.14
CA GLU A 321 -22.44 8.74 -12.65
C GLU A 321 -21.77 7.55 -13.33
N GLN A 322 -21.66 6.44 -12.60
CA GLN A 322 -21.03 5.21 -13.06
C GLN A 322 -22.09 4.16 -13.46
N ASP A 323 -21.64 3.09 -14.12
CA ASP A 323 -22.52 2.01 -14.58
C ASP A 323 -23.19 1.25 -13.43
N ASP A 324 -22.59 1.29 -12.26
CA ASP A 324 -23.06 0.60 -11.07
C ASP A 324 -23.93 1.52 -10.18
N GLY A 325 -23.66 2.83 -10.14
CA GLY A 325 -24.52 3.79 -9.44
C GLY A 325 -24.05 5.23 -9.55
N THR A 326 -24.82 6.13 -8.95
CA THR A 326 -24.43 7.54 -8.84
C THR A 326 -23.80 7.82 -7.48
N TYR A 327 -22.58 8.33 -7.45
CA TYR A 327 -21.82 8.57 -6.23
C TYR A 327 -21.99 10.02 -5.75
N PHE A 328 -22.62 10.22 -4.58
CA PHE A 328 -22.92 11.56 -4.06
C PHE A 328 -21.91 12.08 -3.06
N ALA A 329 -21.39 11.24 -2.17
CA ALA A 329 -20.45 11.66 -1.14
C ALA A 329 -19.66 10.46 -0.63
N MET A 330 -18.52 10.73 -0.02
CA MET A 330 -17.67 9.71 0.60
C MET A 330 -17.28 10.17 2.00
N CYS A 331 -17.02 9.23 2.92
CA CYS A 331 -16.50 9.55 4.23
C CYS A 331 -15.61 8.47 4.82
N ALA A 332 -14.76 8.86 5.76
CA ALA A 332 -14.09 7.97 6.69
C ALA A 332 -14.44 8.42 8.12
N THR A 333 -14.71 7.46 9.00
CA THR A 333 -15.08 7.73 10.41
C THR A 333 -14.13 7.00 11.35
N GLY A 334 -13.94 7.54 12.56
CA GLY A 334 -13.04 6.96 13.55
C GLY A 334 -13.46 5.58 14.05
N THR A 335 -14.75 5.37 14.33
CA THR A 335 -15.26 4.11 14.90
C THR A 335 -15.89 3.18 13.85
N SER A 336 -16.18 3.68 12.64
CA SER A 336 -16.84 2.90 11.58
C SER A 336 -18.17 2.25 12.00
N THR A 337 -18.84 2.82 13.01
CA THR A 337 -20.12 2.34 13.54
C THR A 337 -21.29 2.89 12.72
N LYS A 338 -22.44 2.22 12.80
CA LYS A 338 -23.68 2.70 12.16
C LYS A 338 -24.09 4.09 12.70
N ASP A 339 -23.84 4.37 13.97
CA ASP A 339 -24.15 5.68 14.57
C ASP A 339 -23.26 6.79 14.01
N SER A 340 -21.95 6.51 13.82
CA SER A 340 -21.04 7.46 13.17
C SER A 340 -21.50 7.82 11.75
N LEU A 341 -22.05 6.86 11.01
CA LEU A 341 -22.60 7.08 9.67
C LEU A 341 -23.92 7.84 9.69
N LEU A 342 -24.80 7.58 10.67
CA LEU A 342 -26.01 8.39 10.86
C LEU A 342 -25.65 9.85 11.16
N SER A 343 -24.66 10.07 12.02
CA SER A 343 -24.12 11.40 12.33
C SER A 343 -23.52 12.07 11.09
N TRP A 344 -22.84 11.31 10.23
CA TRP A 344 -22.37 11.82 8.94
C TRP A 344 -23.51 12.30 8.04
N ILE A 345 -24.58 11.52 7.90
CA ILE A 345 -25.76 11.92 7.11
C ILE A 345 -26.41 13.19 7.68
N ARG A 346 -26.49 13.32 9.01
CA ARG A 346 -26.98 14.55 9.67
C ARG A 346 -26.10 15.77 9.36
N CYS A 347 -24.78 15.62 9.30
CA CYS A 347 -23.88 16.70 8.86
C CYS A 347 -24.14 17.08 7.40
N LEU A 348 -24.31 16.09 6.51
CA LEU A 348 -24.62 16.35 5.11
C LEU A 348 -25.99 17.00 4.93
N GLN A 349 -26.98 16.69 5.77
CA GLN A 349 -28.31 17.31 5.75
C GLN A 349 -28.25 18.82 6.04
N LYS A 350 -27.32 19.27 6.90
CA LYS A 350 -27.13 20.71 7.16
C LYS A 350 -26.71 21.47 5.89
N GLN A 351 -25.94 20.81 5.01
CA GLN A 351 -25.49 21.39 3.74
C GLN A 351 -26.51 21.16 2.61
N ASN A 352 -27.17 20.01 2.61
CA ASN A 352 -28.09 19.57 1.56
C ASN A 352 -29.44 19.15 2.15
N PRO A 353 -30.45 20.04 2.19
CA PRO A 353 -31.72 19.77 2.87
C PRO A 353 -32.57 18.68 2.20
N ILE A 354 -32.27 18.33 0.94
CA ILE A 354 -32.96 17.26 0.19
C ILE A 354 -32.80 15.88 0.84
N LEU A 355 -31.71 15.66 1.58
CA LEU A 355 -31.47 14.42 2.33
C LEU A 355 -32.45 14.22 3.50
N ASN A 356 -33.26 15.22 3.85
CA ASN A 356 -34.35 15.04 4.83
C ASN A 356 -35.58 14.38 4.20
N VAL A 357 -35.75 14.52 2.88
CA VAL A 357 -36.91 13.98 2.15
C VAL A 357 -36.59 12.61 1.57
N ILE A 358 -35.36 12.42 1.08
CA ILE A 358 -34.94 11.16 0.46
C ILE A 358 -34.72 10.08 1.53
N PRO A 359 -35.29 8.86 1.37
CA PRO A 359 -35.01 7.75 2.27
C PRO A 359 -33.57 7.27 2.14
N VAL A 360 -32.82 7.27 3.26
CA VAL A 360 -31.44 6.77 3.33
C VAL A 360 -31.43 5.37 3.95
N VAL A 361 -30.85 4.40 3.24
CA VAL A 361 -30.78 2.99 3.64
C VAL A 361 -29.33 2.59 3.87
N PHE A 362 -29.04 2.01 5.05
CA PHE A 362 -27.69 1.55 5.39
C PHE A 362 -27.48 0.11 4.90
N LYS A 363 -26.58 -0.06 3.93
CA LYS A 363 -26.08 -1.36 3.45
C LYS A 363 -24.67 -1.60 3.97
N VAL A 364 -24.53 -1.56 5.29
CA VAL A 364 -23.24 -1.80 5.94
C VAL A 364 -23.10 -3.30 6.17
N SER A 365 -22.13 -3.94 5.53
CA SER A 365 -21.76 -5.30 5.91
C SER A 365 -21.04 -5.23 7.25
N SER A 366 -21.57 -5.88 8.28
CA SER A 366 -20.89 -6.08 9.56
C SER A 366 -19.73 -7.05 9.38
N PHE A 367 -18.67 -6.59 8.72
CA PHE A 367 -17.41 -7.31 8.66
C PHE A 367 -16.56 -6.86 9.85
N THR A 368 -16.65 -7.62 10.94
CA THR A 368 -15.79 -7.46 12.11
C THR A 368 -14.36 -7.87 11.73
N LYS A 369 -13.63 -7.02 11.00
CA LYS A 369 -12.18 -7.07 11.10
C LYS A 369 -11.82 -6.48 12.44
N GLU A 370 -10.93 -7.14 13.17
CA GLU A 370 -10.21 -6.54 14.28
C GLU A 370 -9.62 -5.23 13.74
N GLN A 371 -10.29 -4.13 14.06
CA GLN A 371 -9.85 -2.80 13.70
C GLN A 371 -8.48 -2.66 14.35
N GLN A 372 -7.45 -2.49 13.54
CA GLN A 372 -6.17 -1.98 14.02
C GLN A 372 -6.44 -0.52 14.39
N TYR A 373 -7.09 -0.32 15.53
CA TYR A 373 -7.12 0.97 16.18
C TYR A 373 -5.67 1.42 16.28
N ILE A 374 -5.36 2.55 15.68
CA ILE A 374 -4.19 3.32 16.06
C ILE A 374 -4.45 3.59 17.55
N GLU A 375 -3.76 2.87 18.43
CA GLU A 375 -3.78 3.14 19.86
C GLU A 375 -3.38 4.60 20.02
N THR A 376 -4.35 5.46 20.30
CA THR A 376 -4.09 6.79 20.82
C THR A 376 -3.43 6.54 22.17
N GLU A 377 -2.11 6.78 22.28
CA GLU A 377 -1.33 6.60 23.51
C GLU A 377 -1.70 7.64 24.58
N GLU A 378 -2.97 7.74 24.98
CA GLU A 378 -3.40 8.69 26.02
C GLU A 378 -3.68 8.03 27.37
N ASN A 379 -3.79 6.70 27.47
CA ASN A 379 -4.21 6.03 28.73
C ASN A 379 -3.10 5.34 29.55
N LYS A 380 -1.81 5.65 29.33
CA LYS A 380 -0.72 5.08 30.16
C LYS A 380 -0.30 5.94 31.37
N ASN A 381 -0.88 7.13 31.56
CA ASN A 381 -0.43 8.06 32.61
C ASN A 381 -1.29 8.09 33.89
N GLU A 382 -2.35 7.29 34.03
CA GLU A 382 -3.21 7.32 35.23
C GLU A 382 -2.90 6.26 36.31
N MET A 383 -1.91 5.39 36.13
CA MET A 383 -1.59 4.35 37.14
C MET A 383 -0.39 4.63 38.06
N VAL A 384 0.17 5.86 38.08
CA VAL A 384 1.36 6.18 38.91
C VAL A 384 1.03 7.00 40.17
N HIS A 385 -0.25 7.27 40.48
CA HIS A 385 -0.62 7.89 41.75
C HIS A 385 -1.57 7.01 42.56
N THR A 386 -1.00 6.02 43.24
CA THR A 386 -1.47 5.56 44.56
C THR A 386 -0.46 4.60 45.21
N LYS A 387 0.27 5.10 46.21
CA LYS A 387 0.41 4.54 47.57
C LYS A 387 1.52 5.27 48.32
N ASP A 388 1.08 6.17 49.20
CA ASP A 388 1.71 6.38 50.50
C ASP A 388 1.52 5.14 51.39
#